data_AF-A0A067H830-F1
#
_entry.id   AF-A0A067H830-F1
#
_cell.length_a   1.000
_cell.length_b   1.000
_cell.length_c   1.000
_cell.angle_alpha   90.00
_cell.angle_beta   90.00
_cell.angle_gamma   90.00
#
_symmetry.space_group_name_H-M   'P 1'
#
loop_
_entity.id
_entity.type
_entity.pdbx_description
1 polymer ?
#
loop_
_entity_poly.entity_id
_entity_poly.type
_entity_poly.pdbx_seq_one_letter_code
_entity_poly.pdbx_strand_id
1 'polypeptide(L)'
;MRVALASTIKQNPLLLTISSFLYRPPTKTVSFRNIFTVNTTRNLGFLRCKATMSEQEPPRPVVVQVRDKIELTDTETKIFSCLLNTLRHFNLETVLRVAGGWVRDKLLGKDCYDIDIALDNMMGSEFATKVAEYLSATGETAPSGFGVIPSNPDQSKHLETATMKLYDLWIDFVNLRCEDYSENSRIPTMRFGTAEEDAYRRDLTINSLFYNINTSSVEDLTGRGIADLKHGKIVTPLPPKATFLDDPLRVLRAIRF
;
A
#
# COMPACT_ATOMS: atom_id res chain seq x y z
N MET A 1 -58.00 -19.61 -38.77
CA MET A 1 -56.97 -19.89 -39.80
C MET A 1 -55.60 -19.48 -39.24
N ARG A 2 -54.90 -20.39 -38.54
CA ARG A 2 -53.48 -20.24 -38.21
C ARG A 2 -52.86 -21.64 -38.27
N VAL A 3 -51.92 -21.77 -39.18
CA VAL A 3 -51.21 -22.99 -39.56
C VAL A 3 -50.15 -23.28 -38.51
N ALA A 4 -50.16 -24.50 -37.97
CA ALA A 4 -49.06 -25.09 -37.22
C ALA A 4 -48.13 -25.82 -38.20
N LEU A 5 -46.82 -25.59 -38.09
CA LEU A 5 -45.79 -26.37 -38.78
C LEU A 5 -44.98 -27.13 -37.75
N ALA A 6 -45.06 -28.45 -37.84
CA ALA A 6 -44.21 -29.41 -37.15
C ALA A 6 -43.06 -29.82 -38.06
N SER A 7 -41.87 -30.04 -37.49
CA SER A 7 -40.93 -31.12 -37.87
C SER A 7 -39.87 -31.24 -36.76
N THR A 8 -39.90 -32.31 -35.95
CA THR A 8 -39.26 -33.64 -36.14
C THR A 8 -37.76 -33.63 -35.85
N ILE A 9 -37.37 -34.04 -34.62
CA ILE A 9 -36.08 -34.72 -34.36
C ILE A 9 -36.33 -35.92 -33.46
N LYS A 10 -35.75 -37.04 -33.90
CA LYS A 10 -35.91 -38.43 -33.45
C LYS A 10 -35.50 -38.66 -31.99
N GLN A 11 -36.29 -39.47 -31.30
CA GLN A 11 -35.91 -40.13 -30.04
C GLN A 11 -35.09 -41.39 -30.33
N ASN A 12 -34.02 -41.61 -29.56
CA ASN A 12 -33.48 -42.93 -29.28
C ASN A 12 -32.94 -42.95 -27.83
N PRO A 13 -33.31 -43.91 -26.96
CA PRO A 13 -33.01 -43.87 -25.53
C PRO A 13 -31.90 -44.86 -25.16
N LEU A 14 -30.82 -44.41 -24.51
CA LEU A 14 -29.96 -45.31 -23.71
C LEU A 14 -29.36 -44.56 -22.51
N LEU A 15 -29.76 -45.05 -21.33
CA LEU A 15 -29.15 -45.00 -19.99
C LEU A 15 -28.14 -43.88 -19.67
N LEU A 16 -28.54 -42.96 -18.79
CA LEU A 16 -27.66 -42.09 -18.02
C LEU A 16 -27.64 -42.56 -16.56
N THR A 17 -26.52 -43.18 -16.19
CA THR A 17 -26.16 -43.53 -14.82
C THR A 17 -25.77 -42.26 -14.07
N ILE A 18 -26.44 -41.99 -12.95
CA ILE A 18 -26.18 -40.84 -12.07
C ILE A 18 -24.86 -41.09 -11.32
N SER A 19 -23.85 -40.25 -11.54
CA SER A 19 -22.69 -40.12 -10.66
C SER A 19 -22.60 -38.67 -10.19
N SER A 20 -22.93 -38.46 -8.91
CA SER A 20 -22.81 -37.19 -8.20
C SER A 20 -21.35 -36.94 -7.82
N PHE A 21 -20.63 -36.18 -8.65
CA PHE A 21 -19.32 -35.65 -8.29
C PHE A 21 -19.48 -34.42 -7.40
N LEU A 22 -19.41 -34.61 -6.07
CA LEU A 22 -19.23 -33.52 -5.12
C LEU A 22 -17.82 -32.96 -5.22
N TYR A 23 -17.69 -31.72 -5.68
CA TYR A 23 -16.48 -30.93 -5.56
C TYR A 23 -16.31 -30.47 -4.10
N ARG A 24 -15.30 -30.99 -3.39
CA ARG A 24 -14.92 -30.55 -2.03
C ARG A 24 -13.80 -29.51 -2.11
N PRO A 25 -13.93 -28.34 -1.46
CA PRO A 25 -12.80 -27.41 -1.33
C PRO A 25 -11.74 -27.96 -0.36
N PRO A 26 -10.44 -27.64 -0.54
CA PRO A 26 -9.40 -28.07 0.37
C PRO A 26 -9.50 -27.31 1.70
N THR A 27 -9.87 -28.01 2.77
CA THR A 27 -9.76 -27.52 4.15
C THR A 27 -8.29 -27.52 4.56
N LYS A 28 -7.65 -26.35 4.59
CA LYS A 28 -6.39 -26.18 5.33
C LYS A 28 -6.73 -26.13 6.82
N THR A 29 -6.40 -27.19 7.53
CA THR A 29 -6.40 -27.26 9.00
C THR A 29 -5.34 -26.29 9.54
N VAL A 30 -5.78 -25.17 10.10
CA VAL A 30 -4.94 -24.36 10.98
C VAL A 30 -4.87 -25.09 12.33
N SER A 31 -3.70 -25.62 12.67
CA SER A 31 -3.43 -26.13 14.01
C SER A 31 -3.33 -24.96 14.97
N PHE A 32 -4.41 -24.68 15.70
CA PHE A 32 -4.29 -23.98 16.97
C PHE A 32 -3.62 -24.93 17.95
N ARG A 33 -2.37 -24.64 18.33
CA ARG A 33 -1.76 -25.27 19.50
C ARG A 33 -2.58 -24.85 20.72
N ASN A 34 -3.45 -25.75 21.16
CA ASN A 34 -4.14 -25.69 22.44
C ASN A 34 -3.12 -25.49 23.56
N ILE A 35 -3.07 -24.29 24.14
CA ILE A 35 -2.51 -24.06 25.47
C ILE A 35 -3.68 -24.21 26.44
N PHE A 36 -4.04 -25.43 26.82
CA PHE A 36 -4.75 -25.76 28.06
C PHE A 36 -4.78 -27.29 28.19
N THR A 37 -3.86 -27.85 28.97
CA THR A 37 -3.97 -29.24 29.43
C THR A 37 -4.72 -29.21 30.75
N VAL A 38 -6.02 -29.52 30.73
CA VAL A 38 -6.80 -29.75 31.96
C VAL A 38 -6.66 -31.22 32.32
N ASN A 39 -5.77 -31.54 33.26
CA ASN A 39 -5.72 -32.86 33.87
C ASN A 39 -6.75 -32.92 35.00
N THR A 40 -7.88 -33.57 34.73
CA THR A 40 -8.89 -33.87 35.75
C THR A 40 -8.54 -35.19 36.43
N THR A 41 -7.79 -35.14 37.53
CA THR A 41 -7.74 -36.24 38.49
C THR A 41 -8.79 -36.01 39.57
N ARG A 42 -9.84 -36.84 39.58
CA ARG A 42 -10.79 -36.95 40.69
C ARG A 42 -10.02 -37.38 41.95
N ASN A 43 -9.88 -36.46 42.91
CA ASN A 43 -9.82 -36.80 44.32
C ASN A 43 -10.34 -35.60 45.14
N LEU A 44 -11.25 -35.87 46.06
CA LEU A 44 -11.80 -34.91 47.02
C LEU A 44 -10.66 -34.37 47.89
N GLY A 45 -10.41 -33.06 47.86
CA GLY A 45 -9.53 -32.37 48.79
C GLY A 45 -8.84 -31.15 48.17
N PHE A 46 -9.31 -29.96 48.54
CA PHE A 46 -8.65 -28.65 48.41
C PHE A 46 -7.67 -28.49 47.22
N LEU A 47 -8.18 -28.04 46.07
CA LEU A 47 -7.33 -27.61 44.96
C LEU A 47 -6.74 -26.23 45.24
N ARG A 48 -5.49 -26.18 45.71
CA ARG A 48 -4.67 -24.96 45.64
C ARG A 48 -4.05 -24.92 44.25
N CYS A 49 -4.61 -24.11 43.34
CA CYS A 49 -4.01 -23.84 42.03
C CYS A 49 -2.64 -23.17 42.23
N LYS A 50 -1.55 -23.94 42.08
CA LYS A 50 -0.23 -23.38 41.81
C LYS A 50 -0.13 -23.16 40.31
N ALA A 51 -0.31 -21.91 39.87
CA ALA A 51 0.06 -21.51 38.53
C ALA A 51 1.59 -21.51 38.45
N THR A 52 2.17 -22.55 37.87
CA THR A 52 3.55 -22.49 37.37
C THR A 52 3.53 -21.64 36.11
N MET A 53 3.87 -20.36 36.25
CA MET A 53 4.21 -19.50 35.11
C MET A 53 5.50 -20.07 34.52
N SER A 54 5.45 -20.63 33.31
CA SER A 54 6.69 -20.82 32.56
C SER A 54 7.18 -19.43 32.20
N GLU A 55 8.31 -19.01 32.76
CA GLU A 55 9.05 -17.85 32.25
C GLU A 55 9.43 -18.15 30.80
N GLN A 56 8.62 -17.69 29.85
CA GLN A 56 9.04 -17.63 28.46
C GLN A 56 10.12 -16.56 28.40
N GLU A 57 11.34 -16.94 28.01
CA GLU A 57 12.39 -15.98 27.69
C GLU A 57 11.79 -14.90 26.76
N PRO A 58 12.06 -13.61 27.03
CA PRO A 58 11.54 -12.55 26.19
C PRO A 58 11.96 -12.81 24.73
N PRO A 59 11.05 -12.60 23.76
CA PRO A 59 11.37 -12.80 22.36
C PRO A 59 12.62 -11.97 22.02
N ARG A 60 13.61 -12.61 21.40
CA ARG A 60 14.85 -11.93 21.00
C ARG A 60 14.48 -10.74 20.11
N PRO A 61 15.12 -9.58 20.29
CA PRO A 61 14.84 -8.41 19.46
C PRO A 61 15.13 -8.78 17.99
N VAL A 62 14.11 -8.63 17.15
CA VAL A 62 14.25 -8.82 15.70
C VAL A 62 15.03 -7.62 15.18
N VAL A 63 16.28 -7.85 14.76
CA VAL A 63 17.08 -6.82 14.10
C VAL A 63 17.03 -7.08 12.61
N VAL A 64 16.47 -6.15 11.87
CA VAL A 64 16.33 -6.21 10.42
C VAL A 64 17.52 -5.50 9.79
N GLN A 65 18.11 -6.11 8.75
CA GLN A 65 19.16 -5.47 7.97
C GLN A 65 18.53 -4.38 7.10
N VAL A 66 18.93 -3.13 7.34
CA VAL A 66 18.43 -1.95 6.62
C VAL A 66 19.62 -1.25 5.97
N ARG A 67 19.53 -0.97 4.68
CA ARG A 67 20.56 -0.26 3.92
C ARG A 67 20.61 1.20 4.34
N ASP A 68 21.79 1.81 4.34
CA ASP A 68 21.96 3.23 4.67
C ASP A 68 21.63 4.16 3.49
N LYS A 69 21.64 3.62 2.26
CA LYS A 69 21.29 4.35 1.03
C LYS A 69 20.40 3.51 0.14
N ILE A 70 19.52 4.19 -0.60
CA ILE A 70 18.67 3.57 -1.61
C ILE A 70 19.45 3.48 -2.92
N GLU A 71 19.45 2.29 -3.51
CA GLU A 71 20.00 2.04 -4.84
C GLU A 71 18.85 2.00 -5.85
N LEU A 72 18.96 2.87 -6.86
CA LEU A 72 18.00 2.95 -7.94
C LEU A 72 18.38 1.98 -9.04
N THR A 73 17.37 1.36 -9.64
CA THR A 73 17.52 0.63 -10.90
C THR A 73 17.74 1.59 -12.06
N ASP A 74 18.23 1.08 -13.19
CA ASP A 74 18.40 1.89 -14.40
C ASP A 74 17.07 2.53 -14.86
N THR A 75 15.97 1.79 -14.72
CA THR A 75 14.63 2.27 -15.07
C THR A 75 14.16 3.38 -14.14
N GLU A 76 14.30 3.21 -12.82
CA GLU A 76 13.96 4.25 -11.84
C GLU A 76 14.82 5.51 -12.03
N THR A 77 16.10 5.33 -12.34
CA THR A 77 17.02 6.44 -12.62
C THR A 77 16.56 7.24 -13.86
N LYS A 78 16.14 6.56 -14.92
CA LYS A 78 15.58 7.21 -16.12
C LYS A 78 14.27 7.94 -15.82
N ILE A 79 13.37 7.31 -15.07
CA ILE A 79 12.10 7.91 -14.63
C ILE A 79 12.40 9.19 -13.85
N PHE A 80 13.19 9.11 -12.79
CA PHE A 80 13.48 10.25 -11.93
C PHE A 80 14.21 11.36 -12.67
N SER A 81 15.12 11.01 -13.58
CA SER A 81 15.79 11.99 -14.44
C SER A 81 14.78 12.72 -15.34
N CYS A 82 13.84 12.00 -15.95
CA CYS A 82 12.77 12.57 -16.76
C CYS A 82 11.88 13.54 -15.95
N LEU A 83 11.47 13.14 -14.74
CA LEU A 83 10.67 13.99 -13.86
C LEU A 83 11.43 15.27 -13.45
N LEU A 84 12.71 15.15 -13.07
CA LEU A 84 13.54 16.31 -12.72
C LEU A 84 13.80 17.22 -13.92
N ASN A 85 13.97 16.66 -15.12
CA ASN A 85 14.13 17.44 -16.34
C ASN A 85 12.83 18.18 -16.71
N THR A 86 11.67 17.58 -16.46
CA THR A 86 10.37 18.25 -16.60
C THR A 86 10.32 19.50 -15.71
N LEU A 87 10.73 19.40 -14.44
CA LEU A 87 10.79 20.56 -13.54
C LEU A 87 11.70 21.67 -14.10
N ARG A 88 12.89 21.31 -14.57
CA ARG A 88 13.85 22.27 -15.15
C ARG A 88 13.31 22.92 -16.42
N HIS A 89 12.65 22.16 -17.28
CA HIS A 89 12.11 22.64 -18.55
C HIS A 89 11.03 23.70 -18.35
N PHE A 90 10.14 23.48 -17.37
CA PHE A 90 9.05 24.41 -17.05
C PHE A 90 9.37 25.39 -15.92
N ASN A 91 10.62 25.38 -15.40
CA ASN A 91 11.07 26.20 -14.29
C ASN A 91 10.16 26.08 -13.04
N LEU A 92 9.82 24.85 -12.69
CA LEU A 92 8.98 24.52 -11.52
C LEU A 92 9.85 24.34 -10.28
N GLU A 93 9.45 24.96 -9.17
CA GLU A 93 10.13 24.86 -7.87
C GLU A 93 9.62 23.68 -7.01
N THR A 94 8.78 22.84 -7.57
CA THR A 94 8.17 21.67 -6.92
C THR A 94 9.23 20.67 -6.45
N VAL A 95 9.10 20.18 -5.22
CA VAL A 95 9.95 19.11 -4.67
C VAL A 95 9.24 17.77 -4.84
N LEU A 96 9.91 16.84 -5.54
CA LEU A 96 9.39 15.50 -5.81
C LEU A 96 9.91 14.52 -4.77
N ARG A 97 8.99 13.79 -4.13
CA ARG A 97 9.34 12.75 -3.16
C ARG A 97 8.67 11.44 -3.52
N VAL A 98 9.41 10.34 -3.54
CA VAL A 98 8.78 9.01 -3.50
C VAL A 98 8.30 8.76 -2.07
N ALA A 99 7.08 8.31 -1.88
CA ALA A 99 6.51 8.15 -0.55
C ALA A 99 6.23 6.68 -0.19
N GLY A 100 6.33 6.36 1.10
CA GLY A 100 5.75 5.17 1.68
C GLY A 100 6.43 3.84 1.35
N GLY A 101 5.65 2.90 0.83
CA GLY A 101 6.03 1.48 0.76
C GLY A 101 7.29 1.24 -0.08
N TRP A 102 7.45 1.96 -1.18
CA TRP A 102 8.63 1.89 -2.03
C TRP A 102 9.92 2.20 -1.24
N VAL A 103 9.91 3.26 -0.42
CA VAL A 103 11.09 3.70 0.36
C VAL A 103 11.48 2.62 1.37
N ARG A 104 10.50 2.09 2.11
CA ARG A 104 10.70 0.98 3.05
C ARG A 104 11.28 -0.25 2.36
N ASP A 105 10.70 -0.66 1.25
CA ASP A 105 11.08 -1.89 0.57
C ASP A 105 12.49 -1.78 -0.03
N LYS A 106 12.83 -0.61 -0.61
CA LYS A 106 14.19 -0.31 -1.07
C LYS A 106 15.22 -0.33 0.05
N LEU A 107 14.89 0.22 1.21
CA LEU A 107 15.75 0.18 2.40
C LEU A 107 15.96 -1.26 2.91
N LEU A 108 14.98 -2.14 2.73
CA LEU A 108 15.08 -3.57 3.00
C LEU A 108 15.77 -4.37 1.88
N GLY A 109 16.20 -3.71 0.79
CA GLY A 109 16.82 -4.35 -0.37
C GLY A 109 15.86 -5.19 -1.20
N LYS A 110 14.57 -4.86 -1.18
CA LYS A 110 13.53 -5.49 -2.01
C LYS A 110 13.18 -4.58 -3.19
N ASP A 111 12.84 -5.21 -4.30
CA ASP A 111 12.31 -4.50 -5.46
C ASP A 111 10.84 -4.13 -5.24
N CYS A 112 10.46 -2.93 -5.67
CA CYS A 112 9.10 -2.42 -5.60
C CYS A 112 8.78 -1.70 -6.92
N TYR A 113 7.62 -2.02 -7.48
CA TYR A 113 7.18 -1.49 -8.78
C TYR A 113 6.06 -0.45 -8.65
N ASP A 114 5.64 -0.17 -7.42
CA ASP A 114 4.59 0.77 -7.08
C ASP A 114 5.24 2.07 -6.61
N ILE A 115 5.22 3.11 -7.45
CA ILE A 115 5.92 4.37 -7.21
C ILE A 115 4.90 5.49 -7.00
N ASP A 116 4.74 5.89 -5.74
CA ASP A 116 3.95 7.05 -5.34
C ASP A 116 4.84 8.30 -5.29
N ILE A 117 4.68 9.23 -6.23
CA ILE A 117 5.36 10.53 -6.26
C ILE A 117 4.49 11.58 -5.57
N ALA A 118 4.91 11.99 -4.38
CA ALA A 118 4.33 13.10 -3.65
C ALA A 118 4.86 14.46 -4.14
N LEU A 119 3.92 15.36 -4.41
CA LEU A 119 4.14 16.73 -4.87
C LEU A 119 3.72 17.72 -3.78
N ASP A 120 4.49 18.80 -3.62
CA ASP A 120 4.32 19.81 -2.57
C ASP A 120 3.36 20.95 -2.94
N ASN A 121 3.49 21.51 -4.15
CA ASN A 121 2.84 22.77 -4.50
C ASN A 121 1.94 22.71 -5.75
N MET A 122 1.77 21.53 -6.37
CA MET A 122 0.99 21.39 -7.60
C MET A 122 0.20 20.10 -7.62
N MET A 123 -0.92 20.08 -8.37
CA MET A 123 -1.78 18.90 -8.45
C MET A 123 -1.11 17.76 -9.24
N GLY A 124 -1.38 16.51 -8.85
CA GLY A 124 -0.85 15.34 -9.55
C GLY A 124 -1.21 15.31 -11.04
N SER A 125 -2.45 15.68 -11.38
CA SER A 125 -2.94 15.77 -12.75
C SER A 125 -2.25 16.85 -13.59
N GLU A 126 -2.01 18.01 -12.99
CA GLU A 126 -1.28 19.11 -13.62
C GLU A 126 0.16 18.70 -13.92
N PHE A 127 0.84 18.09 -12.96
CA PHE A 127 2.21 17.64 -13.15
C PHE A 127 2.31 16.51 -14.20
N ALA A 128 1.39 15.54 -14.18
CA ALA A 128 1.34 14.49 -15.21
C ALA A 128 1.19 15.07 -16.62
N THR A 129 0.39 16.13 -16.77
CA THR A 129 0.22 16.86 -18.03
C THR A 129 1.54 17.52 -18.46
N LYS A 130 2.27 18.16 -17.52
CA LYS A 130 3.58 18.75 -17.80
C LYS A 130 4.60 17.71 -18.22
N VAL A 131 4.62 16.53 -17.61
CA VAL A 131 5.52 15.45 -18.02
C VAL A 131 5.20 14.97 -19.44
N ALA A 132 3.91 14.84 -19.79
CA ALA A 132 3.49 14.52 -21.15
C ALA A 132 3.92 15.58 -22.19
N GLU A 133 3.79 16.86 -21.84
CA GLU A 133 4.26 17.98 -22.68
C GLU A 133 5.78 17.94 -22.88
N TYR A 134 6.55 17.71 -21.80
CA TYR A 134 8.01 17.61 -21.86
C TYR A 134 8.48 16.46 -22.76
N LEU A 135 7.88 15.28 -22.62
CA LEU A 135 8.20 14.12 -23.46
C LEU A 135 7.89 14.37 -24.94
N SER A 136 6.77 15.05 -25.21
CA SER A 136 6.38 15.42 -26.57
C SER A 136 7.34 16.44 -27.19
N ALA A 137 7.83 17.40 -26.40
CA ALA A 137 8.73 18.46 -26.85
C ALA A 137 10.17 17.98 -27.09
N THR A 138 10.65 17.04 -26.27
CA THR A 138 12.03 16.54 -26.36
C THR A 138 12.22 15.44 -27.40
N GLY A 139 11.13 14.85 -27.89
CA GLY A 139 11.19 13.76 -28.86
C GLY A 139 11.82 12.48 -28.30
N GLU A 140 12.03 12.40 -26.98
CA GLU A 140 12.27 11.13 -26.31
C GLU A 140 11.09 10.25 -26.64
N THR A 141 11.34 9.20 -27.44
CA THR A 141 10.31 8.29 -27.94
C THR A 141 9.46 7.90 -26.75
N ALA A 142 8.18 8.30 -26.75
CA ALA A 142 7.24 8.00 -25.68
C ALA A 142 7.49 6.53 -25.29
N PRO A 143 8.07 6.25 -24.11
CA PRO A 143 8.56 4.93 -23.79
C PRO A 143 7.43 3.93 -24.01
N SER A 144 7.73 2.72 -24.44
CA SER A 144 6.74 1.65 -24.57
C SER A 144 5.79 1.67 -23.36
N GLY A 145 4.52 2.04 -23.61
CA GLY A 145 3.52 2.17 -22.56
C GLY A 145 3.22 3.58 -22.03
N PHE A 146 3.64 4.67 -22.67
CA PHE A 146 3.14 6.02 -22.32
C PHE A 146 1.61 6.08 -22.39
N GLY A 147 0.98 6.38 -21.26
CA GLY A 147 -0.45 6.58 -21.13
C GLY A 147 -0.76 7.33 -19.85
N VAL A 148 -1.44 8.46 -19.97
CA VAL A 148 -2.03 9.17 -18.84
C VAL A 148 -3.44 8.63 -18.69
N ILE A 149 -3.74 8.01 -17.54
CA ILE A 149 -5.11 7.63 -17.20
C ILE A 149 -5.62 8.73 -16.26
N PRO A 150 -6.43 9.70 -16.75
CA PRO A 150 -7.05 10.66 -15.85
C PRO A 150 -7.95 9.90 -14.89
N SER A 151 -7.81 10.16 -13.59
CA SER A 151 -8.64 9.53 -12.57
C SER A 151 -10.12 9.76 -12.87
N ASN A 152 -10.90 8.68 -12.80
CA ASN A 152 -12.33 8.72 -13.08
C ASN A 152 -13.06 9.64 -12.06
N PRO A 153 -13.71 10.73 -12.51
CA PRO A 153 -14.40 11.68 -11.64
C PRO A 153 -15.48 11.03 -10.75
N ASP A 154 -16.07 9.92 -11.21
CA ASP A 154 -17.16 9.25 -10.50
C ASP A 154 -16.72 8.41 -9.30
N GLN A 155 -15.44 8.00 -9.24
CA GLN A 155 -14.92 7.18 -8.13
C GLN A 155 -14.08 7.98 -7.12
N SER A 156 -13.61 9.18 -7.49
CA SER A 156 -12.61 9.93 -6.72
C SER A 156 -13.05 11.37 -6.46
N LYS A 157 -14.23 11.56 -5.85
CA LYS A 157 -14.74 12.91 -5.51
C LYS A 157 -13.84 13.71 -4.55
N HIS A 158 -12.86 13.05 -3.92
CA HIS A 158 -11.94 13.66 -2.95
C HIS A 158 -10.48 13.13 -3.05
N LEU A 159 -10.05 12.57 -4.18
CA LEU A 159 -8.66 12.12 -4.34
C LEU A 159 -8.16 12.47 -5.74
N GLU A 160 -7.48 13.60 -5.83
CA GLU A 160 -6.93 14.18 -7.06
C GLU A 160 -5.58 13.53 -7.44
N THR A 161 -5.53 12.19 -7.41
CA THR A 161 -4.36 11.41 -7.84
C THR A 161 -4.34 11.32 -9.38
N ALA A 162 -3.17 11.36 -9.99
CA ALA A 162 -3.02 11.06 -11.42
C ALA A 162 -2.06 9.90 -11.63
N THR A 163 -2.43 8.95 -12.49
CA THR A 163 -1.63 7.78 -12.79
C THR A 163 -1.06 7.87 -14.19
N MET A 164 0.25 7.67 -14.33
CA MET A 164 0.96 7.66 -15.59
C MET A 164 1.88 6.44 -15.68
N LYS A 165 1.94 5.84 -16.85
CA LYS A 165 2.89 4.76 -17.12
C LYS A 165 4.14 5.31 -17.83
N LEU A 166 5.33 5.12 -17.23
CA LEU A 166 6.64 5.49 -17.79
C LEU A 166 7.61 4.31 -17.75
N TYR A 167 8.29 4.03 -18.86
CA TYR A 167 9.26 2.92 -18.99
C TYR A 167 8.74 1.59 -18.41
N ASP A 168 7.50 1.24 -18.74
CA ASP A 168 6.78 0.06 -18.26
C ASP A 168 6.44 -0.01 -16.76
N LEU A 169 6.67 1.06 -16.00
CA LEU A 169 6.24 1.20 -14.61
C LEU A 169 5.07 2.15 -14.46
N TRP A 170 4.16 1.82 -13.54
CA TRP A 170 3.07 2.69 -13.14
C TRP A 170 3.55 3.65 -12.07
N ILE A 171 3.22 4.92 -12.24
CA ILE A 171 3.62 6.01 -11.36
C ILE A 171 2.37 6.79 -10.99
N ASP A 172 2.13 6.91 -9.70
CA ASP A 172 1.03 7.67 -9.15
C ASP A 172 1.55 9.01 -8.62
N PHE A 173 1.02 10.11 -9.15
CA PHE A 173 1.25 11.44 -8.63
C PHE A 173 0.20 11.77 -7.59
N VAL A 174 0.67 11.92 -6.35
CA VAL A 174 -0.17 12.21 -5.18
C VAL A 174 0.19 13.56 -4.60
N ASN A 175 -0.80 14.24 -4.04
CA ASN A 175 -0.59 15.46 -3.29
C ASN A 175 -0.30 15.16 -1.82
N LEU A 176 0.62 15.94 -1.24
CA LEU A 176 0.79 16.01 0.22
C LEU A 176 -0.50 16.54 0.84
N ARG A 177 -1.07 15.79 1.78
CA ARG A 177 -2.36 16.15 2.38
C ARG A 177 -2.17 16.68 3.77
N CYS A 178 -2.83 17.80 4.05
CA CYS A 178 -3.16 18.22 5.40
C CYS A 178 -4.64 17.87 5.64
N GLU A 179 -4.91 17.07 6.67
CA GLU A 179 -6.26 16.78 7.11
C GLU A 179 -6.57 17.67 8.33
N ASP A 180 -7.49 18.62 8.16
CA ASP A 180 -8.05 19.40 9.25
C ASP A 180 -9.41 18.78 9.63
N TYR A 181 -9.43 18.01 10.72
CA TYR A 181 -10.65 17.39 11.21
C TYR A 181 -11.48 18.44 11.96
N SER A 182 -12.34 19.15 11.23
CA SER A 182 -13.38 19.96 11.88
C SER A 182 -14.28 19.02 12.70
N GLU A 183 -14.56 19.33 13.97
CA GLU A 183 -15.30 18.48 14.92
C GLU A 183 -16.68 18.00 14.42
N ASN A 184 -17.23 18.59 13.35
CA ASN A 184 -18.57 18.33 12.82
C ASN A 184 -18.63 17.65 11.44
N SER A 185 -17.51 17.22 10.84
CA SER A 185 -17.53 16.53 9.54
C SER A 185 -16.44 15.45 9.43
N ARG A 186 -16.82 14.26 8.93
CA ARG A 186 -15.87 13.19 8.58
C ARG A 186 -15.19 13.38 7.22
N ILE A 187 -15.55 14.44 6.49
CA ILE A 187 -14.97 14.77 5.20
C ILE A 187 -13.96 15.91 5.43
N PRO A 188 -12.65 15.64 5.37
CA PRO A 188 -11.63 16.67 5.56
C PRO A 188 -11.65 17.66 4.40
N THR A 189 -11.42 18.95 4.69
CA THR A 189 -11.10 19.93 3.65
C THR A 189 -9.64 19.76 3.27
N MET A 190 -9.36 19.27 2.06
CA MET A 190 -7.98 19.05 1.62
C MET A 190 -7.32 20.39 1.32
N ARG A 191 -6.25 20.68 2.06
CA ARG A 191 -5.27 21.72 1.72
C ARG A 191 -3.95 21.04 1.36
N PHE A 192 -3.12 21.70 0.55
CA PHE A 192 -1.74 21.29 0.35
C PHE A 192 -1.05 21.25 1.72
N GLY A 193 -0.65 20.05 2.13
CA GLY A 193 0.06 19.82 3.37
C GLY A 193 1.56 19.85 3.16
N THR A 194 2.28 19.99 4.26
CA THR A 194 3.72 19.75 4.31
C THR A 194 4.01 18.25 4.28
N ALA A 195 5.23 17.88 3.90
CA ALA A 195 5.64 16.47 3.92
C ALA A 195 5.58 15.89 5.35
N GLU A 196 5.80 16.74 6.36
CA GLU A 196 5.74 16.35 7.76
C GLU A 196 4.29 16.02 8.18
N GLU A 197 3.33 16.88 7.86
CA GLU A 197 1.91 16.62 8.08
C GLU A 197 1.46 15.33 7.37
N ASP A 198 1.92 15.12 6.13
CA ASP A 198 1.66 13.88 5.38
C ASP A 198 2.30 12.65 6.06
N ALA A 199 3.48 12.79 6.66
CA ALA A 199 4.15 11.73 7.39
C ALA A 199 3.35 11.29 8.62
N TYR A 200 2.82 12.25 9.38
CA TYR A 200 2.10 11.99 10.63
C TYR A 200 0.68 11.46 10.43
N ARG A 201 0.02 11.78 9.29
CA ARG A 201 -1.29 11.20 8.97
C ARG A 201 -1.23 9.75 8.50
N ARG A 202 -0.05 9.18 8.23
CA ARG A 202 0.08 7.80 7.72
C ARG A 202 -0.14 6.74 8.80
N ASP A 203 -0.27 5.49 8.37
CA ASP A 203 -0.58 4.36 9.24
C ASP A 203 0.59 3.98 10.17
N LEU A 204 1.78 3.83 9.61
CA LEU A 204 2.97 3.32 10.31
C LEU A 204 4.19 4.20 10.05
N THR A 205 5.06 4.35 11.06
CA THR A 205 6.32 5.12 10.97
C THR A 205 7.20 4.64 9.82
N ILE A 206 7.29 3.31 9.62
CA ILE A 206 8.03 2.69 8.52
C ILE A 206 7.44 3.00 7.13
N ASN A 207 6.17 3.39 7.05
CA ASN A 207 5.48 3.79 5.82
C ASN A 207 5.35 5.32 5.68
N SER A 208 5.88 6.08 6.65
CA SER A 208 5.95 7.54 6.67
C SER A 208 7.29 8.08 6.16
N LEU A 209 8.13 7.22 5.59
CA LEU A 209 9.40 7.60 5.01
C LEU A 209 9.20 8.18 3.61
N PHE A 210 10.01 9.18 3.28
CA PHE A 210 10.07 9.78 1.95
C PHE A 210 11.47 9.62 1.36
N TYR A 211 11.56 9.54 0.04
CA TYR A 211 12.80 9.65 -0.69
C TYR A 211 12.73 10.88 -1.58
N ASN A 212 13.49 11.92 -1.24
CA ASN A 212 13.54 13.14 -2.00
C ASN A 212 14.37 12.92 -3.27
N ILE A 213 13.71 13.01 -4.42
CA ILE A 213 14.32 12.75 -5.73
C ILE A 213 15.27 13.90 -6.09
N ASN A 214 14.96 15.13 -5.68
CA ASN A 214 15.77 16.31 -5.96
C ASN A 214 17.14 16.23 -5.25
N THR A 215 17.18 15.72 -4.02
CA THR A 215 18.42 15.59 -3.22
C THR A 215 19.00 14.18 -3.17
N SER A 216 18.29 13.19 -3.71
CA SER A 216 18.64 11.77 -3.64
C SER A 216 18.89 11.26 -2.22
N SER A 217 18.03 11.67 -1.28
CA SER A 217 18.16 11.33 0.15
C SER A 217 16.85 10.84 0.75
N VAL A 218 16.95 9.92 1.70
CA VAL A 218 15.80 9.49 2.51
C VAL A 218 15.52 10.53 3.58
N GLU A 219 14.26 10.94 3.69
CA GLU A 219 13.74 11.85 4.70
C GLU A 219 12.85 11.07 5.68
N ASP A 220 13.22 11.08 6.96
CA ASP A 220 12.40 10.54 8.06
C ASP A 220 11.87 11.70 8.89
N LEU A 221 10.71 12.20 8.48
CA LEU A 221 10.07 13.35 9.12
C LEU A 221 9.45 13.00 10.48
N THR A 222 9.26 11.70 10.76
CA THR A 222 8.81 11.24 12.08
C THR A 222 9.96 11.10 13.08
N GLY A 223 11.21 11.10 12.60
CA GLY A 223 12.44 10.85 13.36
C GLY A 223 12.58 9.43 13.92
N ARG A 224 11.60 8.56 13.69
CA ARG A 224 11.54 7.19 14.26
C ARG A 224 11.44 6.10 13.20
N GLY A 225 11.00 6.40 11.99
CA GLY A 225 10.72 5.41 10.94
C GLY A 225 11.92 4.54 10.59
N ILE A 226 13.13 5.12 10.44
CA ILE A 226 14.34 4.33 10.13
C ILE A 226 14.74 3.44 11.31
N ALA A 227 14.66 3.98 12.53
CA ALA A 227 14.98 3.23 13.73
C ALA A 227 13.97 2.08 13.96
N ASP A 228 12.69 2.34 13.81
CA ASP A 228 11.63 1.33 13.93
C ASP A 228 11.80 0.23 12.86
N LEU A 229 12.15 0.60 11.63
CA LEU A 229 12.44 -0.35 10.56
C LEU A 229 13.63 -1.26 10.92
N LYS A 230 14.73 -0.70 11.44
CA LYS A 230 15.91 -1.46 11.89
C LYS A 230 15.58 -2.44 13.02
N HIS A 231 14.66 -2.09 13.90
CA HIS A 231 14.21 -2.95 15.01
C HIS A 231 13.00 -3.82 14.69
N GLY A 232 12.54 -3.84 13.42
CA GLY A 232 11.37 -4.63 13.00
C GLY A 232 10.08 -4.25 13.74
N LYS A 233 9.91 -2.96 14.10
CA LYS A 233 8.76 -2.48 14.87
C LYS A 233 7.68 -1.91 13.97
N ILE A 234 6.43 -2.29 14.26
CA ILE A 234 5.22 -1.75 13.64
C ILE A 234 4.62 -0.73 14.61
N VAL A 235 4.87 0.56 14.36
CA VAL A 235 4.51 1.66 15.27
C VAL A 235 3.76 2.74 14.48
N THR A 236 2.76 3.35 15.09
CA THR A 236 2.02 4.48 14.51
C THR A 236 2.77 5.81 14.74
N PRO A 237 2.76 6.76 13.79
CA PRO A 237 3.40 8.07 13.98
C PRO A 237 2.79 8.88 15.13
N LEU A 238 1.46 8.84 15.25
CA LEU A 238 0.66 9.45 16.31
C LEU A 238 0.24 8.41 17.36
N PRO A 239 -0.33 8.82 18.51
CA PRO A 239 -0.85 7.88 19.50
C PRO A 239 -1.82 6.86 18.85
N PRO A 240 -1.62 5.54 19.06
CA PRO A 240 -2.36 4.51 18.33
C PRO A 240 -3.88 4.67 18.40
N LYS A 241 -4.40 5.11 19.54
CA LYS A 241 -5.83 5.36 19.74
C LYS A 241 -6.37 6.41 18.77
N ALA A 242 -5.65 7.50 18.54
CA ALA A 242 -6.07 8.54 17.59
C ALA A 242 -6.03 7.98 16.16
N THR A 243 -4.89 7.43 15.76
CA THR A 243 -4.67 6.85 14.42
C THR A 243 -5.73 5.81 14.02
N PHE A 244 -6.15 4.95 14.95
CA PHE A 244 -7.15 3.91 14.67
C PHE A 244 -8.60 4.39 14.77
N LEU A 245 -8.86 5.49 15.47
CA LEU A 245 -10.18 6.13 15.47
C LEU A 245 -10.42 6.89 14.16
N ASP A 246 -9.37 7.48 13.58
CA ASP A 246 -9.42 8.17 12.30
C ASP A 246 -9.73 7.20 11.15
N ASP A 247 -9.03 6.06 11.12
CA ASP A 247 -9.28 4.99 10.16
C ASP A 247 -9.07 3.59 10.79
N PRO A 248 -10.17 2.89 11.14
CA PRO A 248 -10.11 1.55 11.71
C PRO A 248 -9.42 0.51 10.82
N LEU A 249 -9.37 0.72 9.49
CA LEU A 249 -8.69 -0.21 8.57
C LEU A 249 -7.18 -0.22 8.79
N ARG A 250 -6.61 0.81 9.43
CA ARG A 250 -5.19 0.85 9.80
C ARG A 250 -4.80 -0.25 10.77
N VAL A 251 -5.74 -0.74 11.59
CA VAL A 251 -5.48 -1.90 12.47
C VAL A 251 -5.25 -3.15 11.64
N LEU A 252 -6.11 -3.41 10.65
CA LEU A 252 -5.97 -4.56 9.76
C LEU A 252 -4.69 -4.46 8.91
N ARG A 253 -4.35 -3.25 8.47
CA ARG A 253 -3.08 -2.98 7.77
C ARG A 253 -1.88 -3.26 8.65
N ALA A 254 -1.90 -2.83 9.92
CA ALA A 254 -0.82 -3.09 10.86
C ALA A 254 -0.60 -4.58 11.13
N ILE A 255 -1.67 -5.38 11.21
CA ILE A 255 -1.58 -6.84 11.37
C ILE A 255 -1.02 -7.53 10.12
N ARG A 256 -1.27 -6.97 8.93
CA ARG A 256 -0.79 -7.53 7.65
C ARG A 256 0.73 -7.40 7.50
N PHE A 257 1.33 -6.35 8.06
CA PHE A 257 2.77 -6.08 7.98
C PHE A 257 3.55 -6.87 9.04
#